data_AF-A0A440V9B7-F1
#
_entry.id   AF-A0A440V9B7-F1
#
_cell.length_a   1.000
_cell.length_b   1.000
_cell.length_c   1.000
_cell.angle_alpha   90.00
_cell.angle_beta   90.00
_cell.angle_gamma   90.00
#
_symmetry.space_group_name_H-M   'P 1'
#
loop_
_entity.id
_entity.type
_entity.pdbx_description
1 polymer ?
#
loop_
_entity_poly.entity_id
_entity_poly.type
_entity_poly.pdbx_seq_one_letter_code
_entity_poly.pdbx_strand_id
1 'polypeptide(L)' 'MRVGCPKEIKNHEYRVGLTPGSVREYVAHGHEVLVEAG' A
#
# COMPACT_ATOMS: atom_id res chain seq x y z
N MET A 1 5.86 1.00 12.91
CA MET A 1 4.39 0.97 12.72
C MET A 1 4.07 0.01 11.58
N ARG A 2 2.87 -0.57 11.57
CA ARG A 2 2.38 -1.43 10.48
C ARG A 2 1.38 -0.66 9.63
N VAL A 3 1.60 -0.63 8.33
CA VAL A 3 0.74 0.07 7.36
C VAL A 3 0.21 -0.97 6.36
N GLY A 4 -1.11 -1.02 6.19
CA GLY A 4 -1.77 -1.93 5.25
C GLY A 4 -2.33 -1.21 4.04
N CYS A 5 -2.13 -1.78 2.85
CA CYS A 5 -2.71 -1.34 1.59
C CYS A 5 -3.56 -2.48 0.98
N PRO A 6 -4.86 -2.56 1.32
CA PRO A 6 -5.76 -3.54 0.72
C PRO A 6 -6.10 -3.20 -0.73
N LYS A 7 -6.65 -4.17 -1.45
CA LYS A 7 -7.19 -3.96 -2.79
C LYS A 7 -8.49 -3.16 -2.71
N GLU A 8 -8.65 -2.18 -3.60
CA GLU A 8 -9.92 -1.47 -3.75
C GLU A 8 -10.99 -2.40 -4.34
N ILE A 9 -12.16 -2.45 -3.68
CA ILE A 9 -13.27 -3.36 -4.06
C ILE A 9 -14.39 -2.64 -4.81
N LYS A 10 -14.31 -1.31 -4.96
CA LYS A 10 -15.34 -0.54 -5.66
C LYS A 10 -15.29 -0.81 -7.16
N ASN A 11 -16.47 -0.88 -7.77
CA ASN A 11 -16.55 -1.11 -9.21
C ASN A 11 -15.86 0.02 -9.99
N HIS A 12 -15.08 -0.35 -11.01
CA HIS A 12 -14.23 0.55 -11.79
C HIS A 12 -13.25 1.40 -10.97
N GLU A 13 -12.85 0.93 -9.78
CA GLU A 13 -11.78 1.54 -9.00
C GLU A 13 -10.46 0.83 -9.28
N TYR A 14 -9.51 1.57 -9.86
CA TYR A 14 -8.19 1.05 -10.25
C TYR A 14 -7.05 1.74 -9.52
N ARG A 15 -7.36 2.69 -8.62
CA ARG A 15 -6.35 3.33 -7.79
C ARG A 15 -5.85 2.36 -6.73
N VAL A 16 -4.70 2.72 -6.16
CA VAL A 16 -4.09 2.01 -5.03
C VAL A 16 -3.74 3.02 -3.95
N GLY A 17 -3.91 2.64 -2.68
CA GLY A 17 -3.65 3.53 -1.55
C GLY A 17 -2.17 3.91 -1.39
N LEU A 18 -1.24 3.06 -1.83
CA LEU A 18 0.19 3.30 -1.79
C LEU A 18 0.85 2.95 -3.12
N THR A 19 1.67 3.88 -3.64
CA THR A 19 2.55 3.60 -4.78
C THR A 19 3.84 2.92 -4.31
N PRO A 20 4.58 2.21 -5.18
CA PRO A 20 5.88 1.64 -4.81
C PRO A 20 6.88 2.65 -4.24
N GLY A 21 6.85 3.90 -4.73
CA GLY A 21 7.67 4.99 -4.19
C GLY A 21 7.29 5.33 -2.74
N SER A 22 6.00 5.45 -2.44
CA SER A 22 5.51 5.67 -1.07
C SER A 22 5.89 4.51 -0.15
N VAL A 23 5.74 3.26 -0.61
CA VAL A 23 6.14 2.05 0.16
C VAL A 23 7.62 2.10 0.51
N ARG A 24 8.48 2.47 -0.45
CA ARG A 24 9.93 2.59 -0.23
C ARG A 24 10.26 3.57 0.89
N GLU A 25 9.61 4.73 0.93
CA GLU A 25 9.85 5.73 1.99
C GLU A 25 9.39 5.22 3.36
N TYR A 26 8.20 4.58 3.45
CA TYR A 26 7.75 3.95 4.70
C TYR A 26 8.77 2.93 5.22
N VAL A 27 9.26 2.05 4.34
CA VAL A 27 10.27 1.04 4.69
C VAL A 27 11.59 1.68 5.10
N ALA A 28 12.04 2.73 4.40
CA ALA A 28 13.26 3.47 4.74
C ALA A 28 13.20 4.11 6.14
N HIS A 29 12.00 4.50 6.59
CA HIS A 29 11.76 4.99 7.95
C HIS A 29 11.50 3.86 8.99
N GLY A 30 11.74 2.60 8.64
CA GLY A 30 11.62 1.45 9.55
C GLY A 30 10.18 1.02 9.80
N HIS A 31 9.26 1.33 8.88
CA HIS A 31 7.88 0.87 8.94
C HIS A 31 7.70 -0.44 8.15
N GLU A 32 6.81 -1.29 8.65
CA GLU A 32 6.42 -2.53 7.99
C GLU A 32 5.18 -2.24 7.12
N VAL A 33 5.26 -2.55 5.82
CA VAL A 33 4.18 -2.30 4.87
C VAL A 33 3.65 -3.63 4.33
N LEU A 34 2.34 -3.85 4.48
CA LEU A 34 1.62 -5.01 3.99
C LEU A 34 0.75 -4.58 2.80
N VAL A 35 0.93 -5.24 1.65
CA VAL A 35 0.13 -4.98 0.44
C VAL A 35 -0.62 -6.25 0.10
N GLU A 36 -1.92 -6.14 -0.11
CA GLU A 36 -2.74 -7.28 -0.56
C GLU A 36 -2.37 -7.62 -2.01
N ALA A 37 -2.14 -8.92 -2.28
CA ALA A 37 -1.99 -9.39 -3.64
C ALA A 37 -3.35 -9.27 -4.35
N GLY A 38 -3.37 -8.49 -5.43
CA GLY A 38 -4.57 -8.20 -6.20
C GLY A 38 -5.19 -9.41 -6.86
#